data_AF-A0A9W6YTT4-F1
#
_entry.id   AF-A0A9W6YTT4-F1
#
_cell.length_a   1.000
_cell.length_b   1.000
_cell.length_c   1.000
_cell.angle_alpha   90.00
_cell.angle_beta   90.00
_cell.angle_gamma   90.00
#
_symmetry.space_group_name_H-M   'P 1'
#
loop_
_entity.id
_entity.type
_entity.pdbx_description
1 polymer ?
#
loop_
_entity_poly.entity_id
_entity_poly.type
_entity_poly.pdbx_seq_one_letter_code
_entity_poly.pdbx_strand_id
1 'polypeptide(L)'
;MSSDIQRPATRSQPSRKSKRSWRKNIDLDEIEQGLELHREELITHGDTLENVKSDDLFFIDDEEDQKITKKMKKDNVKVLKSTEILNATSKIPALQTERSQKKKNKNKIQGVDKKQIQKLMRLAGRVQGVNTTQALVEQQGIVTTKAYDVWSDGDDSKTKSSSKGNKKSKPEVPEILKKFSGISYTPATVMPSTLKEAPIKIREVEKMPHEGKSYNPSFDSWKNLINLEFSKELPKEEQRQKLLEHQEKIQYLIETLESNEIDDDSKCQSTQQ
;
A
#
# COMPACT_ATOMS: atom_id res chain seq x y z
N MET A 1 19.15 -9.88 -20.89
CA MET A 1 19.38 -11.35 -20.76
C MET A 1 20.76 -11.63 -21.33
N SER A 2 21.81 -11.42 -20.54
CA SER A 2 23.18 -11.60 -21.01
C SER A 2 24.08 -12.03 -19.84
N SER A 3 24.59 -13.25 -19.97
CA SER A 3 25.82 -13.80 -19.39
C SER A 3 26.04 -13.72 -17.86
N ASP A 4 25.18 -14.40 -17.10
CA ASP A 4 25.65 -15.14 -15.91
C ASP A 4 26.53 -16.32 -16.38
N ILE A 5 27.75 -15.99 -16.81
CA ILE A 5 28.80 -16.98 -16.99
C ILE A 5 29.20 -17.40 -15.58
N GLN A 6 28.63 -18.53 -15.16
CA GLN A 6 28.90 -19.24 -13.92
C GLN A 6 30.42 -19.38 -13.73
N ARG A 7 31.02 -18.42 -13.02
CA ARG A 7 32.40 -18.53 -12.57
C ARG A 7 32.45 -19.67 -11.55
N PRO A 8 33.41 -20.59 -11.65
CA PRO A 8 33.48 -21.68 -10.70
C PRO A 8 33.69 -21.10 -9.29
N ALA A 9 32.94 -21.61 -8.31
CA ALA A 9 32.95 -21.20 -6.90
C ALA A 9 34.26 -21.52 -6.16
N THR A 10 35.38 -21.58 -6.89
CA THR A 10 36.72 -21.91 -6.39
C THR A 10 37.21 -20.91 -5.33
N ARG A 11 36.63 -19.71 -5.28
CA ARG A 11 36.93 -18.67 -4.28
C ARG A 11 36.61 -19.08 -2.84
N SER A 12 35.70 -20.04 -2.64
CA SER A 12 35.34 -20.59 -1.33
C SER A 12 36.40 -21.58 -0.79
N GLN A 13 37.40 -21.96 -1.60
CA GLN A 13 38.43 -22.91 -1.17
C GLN A 13 39.52 -22.22 -0.33
N PRO A 14 39.80 -22.69 0.91
CA PRO A 14 40.71 -22.02 1.84
C PRO A 14 42.20 -22.18 1.49
N SER A 15 42.57 -23.15 0.63
CA SER A 15 43.98 -23.45 0.32
C SER A 15 44.59 -22.43 -0.63
N ARG A 16 45.51 -21.61 -0.13
CA ARG A 16 46.25 -20.58 -0.89
C ARG A 16 47.75 -20.91 -1.07
N LYS A 17 48.12 -22.20 -1.04
CA LYS A 17 49.53 -22.64 -0.95
C LYS A 17 50.38 -22.41 -2.20
N SER A 18 49.79 -22.35 -3.40
CA SER A 18 50.54 -22.18 -4.65
C SER A 18 50.24 -20.84 -5.32
N LYS A 19 51.20 -20.32 -6.10
CA LYS A 19 51.01 -19.12 -6.94
C LYS A 19 49.77 -19.21 -7.83
N ARG A 20 49.46 -20.41 -8.35
CA ARG A 20 48.26 -20.66 -9.16
C ARG A 20 46.98 -20.60 -8.34
N SER A 21 47.01 -21.01 -7.07
CA SER A 21 45.87 -20.87 -6.15
C SER A 21 45.65 -19.40 -5.76
N TRP A 22 46.73 -18.66 -5.52
CA TRP A 22 46.67 -17.25 -5.17
C TRP A 22 45.93 -16.44 -6.25
N ARG A 23 46.30 -16.62 -7.53
CA ARG A 23 45.63 -15.97 -8.67
C ARG A 23 44.12 -16.24 -8.77
N LYS A 24 43.63 -17.37 -8.25
CA LYS A 24 42.22 -17.76 -8.30
C LYS A 24 41.40 -17.20 -7.13
N ASN A 25 42.06 -16.80 -6.05
CA ASN A 25 41.44 -16.32 -4.83
C ASN A 25 41.63 -14.80 -4.63
N ILE A 26 42.03 -14.08 -5.68
CA ILE A 26 42.02 -12.61 -5.70
C ILE A 26 40.59 -12.17 -6.00
N ASP A 27 40.06 -11.30 -5.15
CA ASP A 27 38.73 -10.73 -5.30
C ASP A 27 38.79 -9.61 -6.36
N LEU A 28 38.18 -9.85 -7.51
CA LEU A 28 38.05 -8.87 -8.60
C LEU A 28 36.60 -8.40 -8.79
N ASP A 29 35.68 -8.88 -7.95
CA ASP A 29 34.24 -8.65 -8.10
C ASP A 29 33.90 -7.16 -8.14
N GLU A 30 34.53 -6.34 -7.30
CA GLU A 30 34.30 -4.88 -7.28
C GLU A 30 34.70 -4.22 -8.59
N ILE A 31 35.88 -4.57 -9.13
CA ILE A 31 36.40 -4.03 -10.39
C ILE A 31 35.51 -4.48 -11.54
N GLU A 32 35.08 -5.73 -11.53
CA GLU A 32 34.21 -6.28 -12.57
C GLU A 32 32.81 -5.70 -12.52
N GLN A 33 32.22 -5.53 -11.33
CA GLN A 33 30.94 -4.84 -11.14
C GLN A 33 31.05 -3.39 -11.61
N GLY A 34 32.13 -2.68 -11.29
CA GLY A 34 32.37 -1.32 -11.79
C GLY A 34 32.45 -1.26 -13.31
N LEU A 35 33.16 -2.21 -13.94
CA LEU A 35 33.23 -2.32 -15.41
C LEU A 35 31.88 -2.68 -16.04
N GLU A 36 31.07 -3.50 -15.38
CA GLU A 36 29.75 -3.88 -15.87
C GLU A 36 28.77 -2.72 -15.75
N LEU A 37 28.73 -2.02 -14.61
CA LEU A 37 27.94 -0.80 -14.44
C LEU A 37 28.30 0.25 -15.50
N HIS A 38 29.61 0.47 -15.74
CA HIS A 38 30.06 1.37 -16.80
C HIS A 38 29.56 0.93 -18.20
N ARG A 39 29.51 -0.38 -18.49
CA ARG A 39 28.93 -0.88 -19.76
C ARG A 39 27.42 -0.69 -19.81
N GLU A 40 26.72 -0.94 -18.72
CA GLU A 40 25.27 -0.74 -18.62
C GLU A 40 24.93 0.73 -18.86
N GLU A 41 25.65 1.66 -18.24
CA GLU A 41 25.52 3.10 -18.44
C GLU A 41 25.69 3.49 -19.92
N LEU A 42 26.73 2.97 -20.58
CA LEU A 42 26.94 3.19 -22.01
C LEU A 42 25.84 2.59 -22.89
N ILE A 43 25.25 1.45 -22.50
CA ILE A 43 24.17 0.81 -23.25
C ILE A 43 22.85 1.58 -23.08
N THR A 44 22.55 2.06 -21.87
CA THR A 44 21.28 2.74 -21.57
C THR A 44 21.28 4.20 -22.01
N HIS A 45 22.39 4.91 -21.80
CA HIS A 45 22.47 6.36 -22.01
C HIS A 45 23.39 6.77 -23.17
N GLY A 46 24.24 5.86 -23.67
CA GLY A 46 25.17 6.13 -24.77
C GLY A 46 26.50 6.77 -24.36
N ASP A 47 26.60 7.29 -23.13
CA ASP A 47 27.80 7.90 -22.54
C ASP A 47 27.82 7.65 -21.01
N THR A 48 28.91 7.97 -20.33
CA THR A 48 29.00 7.87 -18.86
C THR A 48 28.05 8.86 -18.19
N LEU A 49 27.50 8.48 -17.03
CA LEU A 49 26.49 9.29 -16.32
C LEU A 49 26.96 10.72 -15.98
N GLU A 50 28.27 10.93 -15.83
CA GLU A 50 28.86 12.25 -15.56
C GLU A 50 28.75 13.22 -16.74
N ASN A 51 28.72 12.71 -17.98
CA ASN A 51 28.71 13.51 -19.20
C ASN A 51 27.29 13.77 -19.73
N VAL A 52 26.31 12.96 -19.33
CA VAL A 52 24.93 13.08 -19.79
C VAL A 52 24.26 14.30 -19.14
N LYS A 53 23.51 15.07 -19.93
CA LYS A 53 22.78 16.24 -19.42
C LYS A 53 21.67 15.81 -18.48
N SER A 54 21.42 16.61 -17.44
CA SER A 54 20.34 16.38 -16.47
C SER A 54 18.97 16.24 -17.13
N ASP A 55 18.73 16.99 -18.21
CA ASP A 55 17.44 17.05 -18.91
C ASP A 55 17.11 15.72 -19.63
N ASP A 56 18.13 14.93 -20.00
CA ASP A 56 17.95 13.62 -20.64
C ASP A 56 17.82 12.50 -19.59
N LEU A 57 18.35 12.71 -18.37
CA LEU A 57 18.24 11.76 -17.25
C LEU A 57 16.85 11.76 -16.61
N PHE A 58 16.19 12.91 -16.57
CA PHE A 58 14.93 13.10 -15.86
C PHE A 58 13.87 13.65 -16.79
N PHE A 59 12.73 12.97 -16.87
CA PHE A 59 11.52 13.54 -17.45
C PHE A 59 10.52 13.82 -16.33
N ILE A 60 9.85 14.97 -16.42
CA ILE A 60 8.77 15.33 -15.51
C ILE A 60 7.49 14.72 -16.09
N ASP A 61 7.00 13.67 -15.42
CA ASP A 61 5.71 13.06 -15.76
C ASP A 61 4.58 13.89 -15.17
N ASP A 62 3.98 14.74 -15.99
CA ASP A 62 2.80 15.52 -15.63
C ASP A 62 1.50 14.70 -15.77
N GLU A 63 1.56 13.45 -16.26
CA GLU A 63 0.38 12.61 -16.44
C GLU A 63 0.05 11.79 -15.19
N GLU A 64 -1.22 11.85 -14.78
CA GLU A 64 -1.68 11.05 -13.64
C GLU A 64 -1.80 9.57 -14.00
N ASP A 65 -1.10 8.75 -13.22
CA ASP A 65 -1.02 7.32 -13.44
C ASP A 65 -2.37 6.62 -13.15
N GLN A 66 -3.10 6.26 -14.22
CA GLN A 66 -4.51 5.83 -14.14
C GLN A 66 -4.74 4.58 -13.27
N LYS A 67 -3.71 3.75 -13.09
CA LYS A 67 -3.79 2.56 -12.23
C LYS A 67 -3.79 2.94 -10.75
N ILE A 68 -3.00 3.94 -10.38
CA ILE A 68 -2.93 4.47 -9.01
C ILE A 68 -4.23 5.19 -8.69
N THR A 69 -4.71 6.06 -9.58
CA THR A 69 -5.98 6.78 -9.36
C THR A 69 -7.17 5.83 -9.25
N LYS A 70 -7.21 4.74 -10.04
CA LYS A 70 -8.23 3.69 -9.91
C LYS A 70 -8.10 2.90 -8.60
N LYS A 71 -6.90 2.64 -8.09
CA LYS A 71 -6.67 1.99 -6.79
C LYS A 71 -7.09 2.90 -5.65
N MET A 72 -6.71 4.18 -5.63
CA MET A 72 -7.13 5.15 -4.61
C MET A 72 -8.66 5.36 -4.57
N LYS A 73 -9.34 5.28 -5.72
CA LYS A 73 -10.82 5.32 -5.78
C LYS A 73 -11.48 4.03 -5.28
N LYS A 74 -10.79 2.89 -5.36
CA LYS A 74 -11.30 1.56 -4.94
C LYS A 74 -10.98 1.26 -3.48
N ASP A 75 -9.83 1.70 -3.01
CA ASP A 75 -9.34 1.51 -1.65
C ASP A 75 -9.88 2.62 -0.74
N ASN A 76 -11.19 2.57 -0.48
CA ASN A 76 -11.93 3.21 0.62
C ASN A 76 -11.18 4.30 1.42
N VAL A 77 -10.71 5.37 0.79
CA VAL A 77 -10.34 6.58 1.51
C VAL A 77 -11.66 7.10 2.06
N LYS A 78 -11.88 6.88 3.36
CA LYS A 78 -13.01 7.46 4.07
C LYS A 78 -12.95 8.96 3.81
N VAL A 79 -13.96 9.47 3.11
CA VAL A 79 -14.14 10.89 2.87
C VAL A 79 -13.98 11.58 4.22
N LEU A 80 -13.11 12.61 4.29
CA LEU A 80 -12.85 13.33 5.53
C LEU A 80 -14.19 13.78 6.14
N LYS A 81 -14.31 13.73 7.46
CA LYS A 81 -15.56 14.08 8.14
C LYS A 81 -16.01 15.51 7.81
N SER A 82 -15.06 16.42 7.58
CA SER A 82 -15.34 17.78 7.13
C SER A 82 -16.00 17.83 5.75
N THR A 83 -15.49 17.07 4.77
CA THR A 83 -16.06 17.01 3.43
C THR A 83 -17.36 16.23 3.39
N GLU A 84 -17.51 15.20 4.25
CA GLU A 84 -18.79 14.51 4.47
C GLU A 84 -19.86 15.48 5.00
N ILE A 85 -19.54 16.31 6.01
CA ILE A 85 -20.46 17.32 6.56
C ILE A 85 -20.85 18.37 5.52
N LEU A 86 -19.89 18.84 4.71
CA LEU A 86 -20.15 19.80 3.63
C LEU A 86 -21.01 19.19 2.51
N ASN A 87 -20.81 17.92 2.19
CA ASN A 87 -21.57 17.19 1.17
C ASN A 87 -22.92 16.69 1.67
N ALA A 88 -23.09 16.51 2.99
CA ALA A 88 -24.33 16.14 3.65
C ALA A 88 -25.32 17.31 3.69
N THR A 89 -25.64 17.83 2.51
CA THR A 89 -26.80 18.70 2.35
C THR A 89 -28.05 17.89 2.70
N SER A 90 -28.89 18.43 3.58
CA SER A 90 -30.11 17.75 4.01
C SER A 90 -30.97 17.40 2.80
N LYS A 91 -31.56 16.19 2.77
CA LYS A 91 -32.59 15.82 1.78
C LYS A 91 -33.85 16.68 1.87
N ILE A 92 -33.95 17.51 2.92
CA ILE A 92 -34.99 18.52 3.06
C ILE A 92 -34.71 19.59 2.00
N PRO A 93 -35.59 19.73 1.00
CA PRO A 93 -35.42 20.77 0.00
C PRO A 93 -35.50 22.13 0.69
N ALA A 94 -34.65 23.07 0.26
CA ALA A 94 -34.72 24.44 0.74
C ALA A 94 -36.15 25.01 0.59
N LEU A 95 -36.56 25.83 1.56
CA LEU A 95 -37.86 26.48 1.59
C LEU A 95 -38.14 27.13 0.23
N GLN A 96 -39.15 26.61 -0.47
CA GLN A 96 -39.47 27.06 -1.82
C GLN A 96 -40.16 28.43 -1.72
N THR A 97 -39.43 29.49 -2.03
CA THR A 97 -40.02 30.82 -2.16
C THR A 97 -40.80 30.95 -3.47
N GLU A 98 -41.78 31.85 -3.54
CA GLU A 98 -42.57 32.17 -4.74
C GLU A 98 -41.71 32.42 -5.99
N ARG A 99 -40.52 33.00 -5.82
CA ARG A 99 -39.54 33.23 -6.89
C ARG A 99 -38.87 31.94 -7.40
N SER A 100 -38.75 30.92 -6.55
CA SER A 100 -38.17 29.60 -6.88
C SER A 100 -39.17 28.70 -7.62
N GLN A 101 -40.45 28.74 -7.23
CA GLN A 101 -41.54 27.97 -7.84
C GLN A 101 -41.74 28.29 -9.34
N LYS A 102 -41.59 29.56 -9.74
CA LYS A 102 -41.76 30.01 -11.13
C LYS A 102 -40.78 29.36 -12.12
N LYS A 103 -39.61 28.89 -11.69
CA LYS A 103 -38.64 28.21 -12.57
C LYS A 103 -39.00 26.74 -12.85
N LYS A 104 -39.76 26.07 -11.98
CA LYS A 104 -40.08 24.62 -12.10
C LYS A 104 -41.29 24.32 -12.98
N ASN A 105 -42.19 25.30 -13.19
CA ASN A 105 -43.46 25.08 -13.89
C ASN A 105 -43.41 25.24 -15.42
N LYS A 106 -42.23 25.36 -16.05
CA LYS A 106 -42.10 25.55 -17.51
C LYS A 106 -42.71 24.41 -18.35
N ASN A 107 -42.89 23.23 -17.75
CA ASN A 107 -43.36 22.02 -18.42
C ASN A 107 -44.78 21.57 -18.04
N LYS A 108 -45.51 22.37 -17.25
CA LYS A 108 -46.89 22.10 -16.84
C LYS A 108 -47.85 23.04 -17.55
N ILE A 109 -48.98 22.52 -18.02
CA ILE A 109 -50.09 23.31 -18.57
C ILE A 109 -51.22 23.17 -17.55
N GLN A 110 -51.68 24.29 -16.99
CA GLN A 110 -52.73 24.32 -15.95
C GLN A 110 -52.47 23.36 -14.77
N GLY A 111 -51.20 23.23 -14.35
CA GLY A 111 -50.81 22.39 -13.21
C GLY A 111 -50.60 20.90 -13.52
N VAL A 112 -50.94 20.43 -14.73
CA VAL A 112 -50.75 19.04 -15.18
C VAL A 112 -49.53 18.94 -16.10
N ASP A 113 -48.72 17.88 -15.92
CA ASP A 113 -47.56 17.63 -16.76
C ASP A 113 -47.95 17.38 -18.22
N LYS A 114 -47.22 17.98 -19.17
CA LYS A 114 -47.44 17.81 -20.62
C LYS A 114 -47.52 16.34 -21.05
N LYS A 115 -46.71 15.47 -20.44
CA LYS A 115 -46.72 14.01 -20.71
C LYS A 115 -48.01 13.34 -20.26
N GLN A 116 -48.56 13.75 -19.11
CA GLN A 116 -49.81 13.21 -18.58
C GLN A 116 -51.00 13.69 -19.42
N ILE A 117 -50.98 14.95 -19.87
CA ILE A 117 -51.96 15.48 -20.82
C ILE A 117 -51.91 14.69 -22.13
N GLN A 118 -50.72 14.45 -22.69
CA GLN A 118 -50.57 13.64 -23.91
C GLN A 118 -51.08 12.21 -23.71
N LYS A 119 -50.80 11.58 -22.56
CA LYS A 119 -51.31 10.25 -22.23
C LYS A 119 -52.84 10.23 -22.14
N LEU A 120 -53.44 11.22 -21.47
CA LEU A 120 -54.89 11.37 -21.38
C LEU A 120 -55.53 11.64 -22.75
N MET A 121 -54.89 12.45 -23.59
CA MET A 121 -55.37 12.70 -24.95
C MET A 121 -55.32 11.45 -25.83
N ARG A 122 -54.30 10.58 -25.68
CA ARG A 122 -54.23 9.27 -26.35
C ARG A 122 -55.36 8.34 -25.87
N LEU A 123 -55.59 8.26 -24.57
CA LEU A 123 -56.66 7.44 -24.00
C LEU A 123 -58.05 7.94 -24.43
N ALA A 124 -58.24 9.26 -24.49
CA ALA A 124 -59.47 9.89 -24.95
C ALA A 124 -59.64 9.88 -26.49
N GLY A 125 -58.69 9.30 -27.25
CA GLY A 125 -58.77 9.20 -28.72
C GLY A 125 -58.64 10.52 -29.48
N ARG A 126 -58.14 11.58 -28.83
CA ARG A 126 -58.00 12.93 -29.42
C ARG A 126 -56.67 13.13 -30.18
N VAL A 127 -55.81 12.13 -30.22
CA VAL A 127 -54.52 12.16 -30.94
C VAL A 127 -54.65 11.33 -32.22
N GLN A 128 -54.40 11.95 -33.38
CA GLN A 128 -54.45 11.25 -34.67
C GLN A 128 -53.32 10.22 -34.78
N GLY A 129 -53.64 9.04 -35.32
CA GLY A 129 -52.66 7.97 -35.60
C GLY A 129 -52.38 6.98 -34.47
N VAL A 130 -53.10 7.05 -33.35
CA VAL A 130 -52.96 6.09 -32.23
C VAL A 130 -54.32 5.48 -31.89
N ASN A 131 -54.39 4.15 -31.81
CA ASN A 131 -55.63 3.44 -31.46
C ASN A 131 -55.89 3.52 -29.96
N THR A 132 -57.10 3.89 -29.55
CA THR A 132 -57.52 4.00 -28.14
C THR A 132 -57.34 2.68 -27.38
N THR A 133 -57.59 1.56 -28.05
CA THR A 133 -57.45 0.21 -27.51
C THR A 133 -55.99 -0.13 -27.17
N GLN A 134 -55.03 0.27 -28.00
CA GLN A 134 -53.61 0.06 -27.74
C GLN A 134 -53.14 0.89 -26.53
N ALA A 135 -53.60 2.14 -26.40
CA ALA A 135 -53.28 2.98 -25.26
C ALA A 135 -53.86 2.44 -23.93
N LEU A 136 -55.04 1.80 -23.98
CA LEU A 136 -55.62 1.11 -22.82
C LEU A 136 -54.81 -0.13 -22.42
N VAL A 137 -54.39 -0.93 -23.39
CA VAL A 137 -53.53 -2.11 -23.15
C VAL A 137 -52.17 -1.71 -22.57
N GLU A 138 -51.57 -0.62 -23.06
CA GLU A 138 -50.32 -0.08 -22.48
C GLU A 138 -50.51 0.45 -21.05
N GLN A 139 -51.66 1.02 -20.72
CA GLN A 139 -51.94 1.55 -19.38
C GLN A 139 -52.28 0.46 -18.37
N GLN A 140 -53.13 -0.49 -18.77
CA GLN A 140 -53.62 -1.55 -17.88
C GLN A 140 -52.69 -2.77 -17.88
N GLY A 141 -51.81 -2.87 -18.87
CA GLY A 141 -51.02 -4.07 -19.14
C GLY A 141 -51.91 -5.23 -19.57
N ILE A 142 -51.34 -6.21 -20.27
CA ILE A 142 -51.95 -7.54 -20.32
C ILE A 142 -51.81 -8.08 -18.90
N VAL A 143 -52.93 -8.11 -18.17
CA VAL A 143 -53.05 -8.44 -16.75
C VAL A 143 -52.08 -9.57 -16.35
N THR A 144 -50.96 -9.21 -15.71
CA THR A 144 -50.10 -10.16 -14.97
C THR A 144 -50.64 -10.29 -13.55
N THR A 145 -51.91 -10.69 -13.40
CA THR A 145 -52.32 -11.29 -12.14
C THR A 145 -51.49 -12.54 -11.95
N LYS A 146 -50.79 -12.65 -10.81
CA LYS A 146 -50.18 -13.92 -10.40
C LYS A 146 -51.26 -14.99 -10.51
N ALA A 147 -51.11 -15.91 -11.45
CA ALA A 147 -51.95 -17.08 -11.53
C ALA A 147 -51.87 -17.77 -10.16
N TYR A 148 -53.02 -17.89 -9.50
CA TYR A 148 -53.18 -18.65 -8.28
C TYR A 148 -52.98 -20.12 -8.66
N ASP A 149 -51.89 -20.72 -8.19
CA ASP A 149 -51.56 -22.11 -8.45
C ASP A 149 -52.39 -23.02 -7.54
N VAL A 150 -53.39 -23.68 -8.13
CA VAL A 150 -54.37 -24.53 -7.44
C VAL A 150 -53.74 -25.87 -6.98
N TRP A 151 -52.49 -26.15 -7.37
CA TRP A 151 -51.74 -27.35 -6.99
C TRP A 151 -50.76 -27.14 -5.83
N SER A 152 -50.68 -25.92 -5.28
CA SER A 152 -49.94 -25.67 -4.07
C SER A 152 -50.81 -26.04 -2.87
N ASP A 153 -50.67 -27.26 -2.36
CA ASP A 153 -51.22 -27.61 -1.05
C ASP A 153 -50.67 -26.64 0.00
N GLY A 154 -51.59 -26.06 0.77
CA GLY A 154 -51.44 -24.78 1.43
C GLY A 154 -50.28 -24.70 2.43
N ASP A 155 -49.61 -23.54 2.39
CA ASP A 155 -49.15 -22.85 3.59
C ASP A 155 -48.99 -21.35 3.28
N ASP A 156 -50.08 -20.62 3.51
CA ASP A 156 -50.11 -19.16 3.49
C ASP A 156 -49.28 -18.57 4.64
N SER A 157 -47.97 -18.43 4.42
CA SER A 157 -47.12 -17.55 5.23
C SER A 157 -46.96 -16.18 4.55
N LYS A 158 -47.95 -15.33 4.84
CA LYS A 158 -47.95 -13.86 4.85
C LYS A 158 -46.67 -13.19 4.34
N THR A 159 -46.82 -12.56 3.18
CA THR A 159 -45.99 -11.45 2.73
C THR A 159 -46.04 -10.28 3.73
N LYS A 160 -44.89 -9.96 4.33
CA LYS A 160 -44.59 -8.60 4.80
C LYS A 160 -43.30 -8.14 4.16
N SER A 161 -43.44 -7.41 3.05
CA SER A 161 -42.46 -6.44 2.59
C SER A 161 -42.53 -5.21 3.50
N SER A 162 -41.55 -5.04 4.38
CA SER A 162 -41.17 -3.72 4.89
C SER A 162 -39.81 -3.76 5.56
N SER A 163 -38.92 -2.91 5.04
CA SER A 163 -37.79 -2.30 5.73
C SER A 163 -36.59 -3.16 6.13
N LYS A 164 -35.46 -2.47 6.18
CA LYS A 164 -34.11 -2.94 6.46
C LYS A 164 -34.07 -3.75 7.77
N GLY A 165 -33.54 -4.98 7.73
CA GLY A 165 -33.16 -5.71 8.93
C GLY A 165 -33.97 -6.96 9.27
N ASN A 166 -34.13 -7.91 8.33
CA ASN A 166 -34.52 -9.28 8.67
C ASN A 166 -33.30 -10.19 8.61
N LYS A 167 -32.79 -10.57 9.80
CA LYS A 167 -31.98 -11.78 9.98
C LYS A 167 -32.85 -12.92 9.46
N LYS A 168 -32.64 -13.35 8.22
CA LYS A 168 -33.17 -14.62 7.75
C LYS A 168 -32.72 -15.67 8.75
N SER A 169 -33.66 -16.33 9.42
CA SER A 169 -33.36 -17.58 10.09
C SER A 169 -32.67 -18.43 9.05
N LYS A 170 -31.38 -18.72 9.27
CA LYS A 170 -30.65 -19.62 8.39
C LYS A 170 -31.42 -20.95 8.46
N PRO A 171 -31.77 -21.59 7.33
CA PRO A 171 -32.31 -22.94 7.40
C PRO A 171 -31.35 -23.79 8.22
N GLU A 172 -31.87 -24.62 9.12
CA GLU A 172 -31.05 -25.49 9.95
C GLU A 172 -30.31 -26.46 9.04
N VAL A 173 -29.07 -26.11 8.71
CA VAL A 173 -28.20 -26.97 7.92
C VAL A 173 -27.92 -28.22 8.75
N PRO A 174 -28.17 -29.43 8.21
CA PRO A 174 -27.93 -30.66 8.94
C PRO A 174 -26.47 -30.74 9.41
N GLU A 175 -26.23 -31.31 10.58
CA GLU A 175 -24.89 -31.34 11.21
C GLU A 175 -23.81 -31.96 10.32
N ILE A 176 -24.20 -32.91 9.47
CA ILE A 176 -23.31 -33.59 8.53
C ILE A 176 -22.69 -32.60 7.55
N LEU A 177 -23.48 -31.64 7.01
CA LEU A 177 -23.00 -30.62 6.08
C LEU A 177 -22.17 -29.51 6.76
N LYS A 178 -22.18 -29.45 8.10
CA LYS A 178 -21.28 -28.58 8.87
C LYS A 178 -19.90 -29.22 9.07
N LYS A 179 -19.84 -30.56 9.13
CA LYS A 179 -18.62 -31.33 9.38
C LYS A 179 -17.92 -31.75 8.08
N PHE A 180 -18.70 -32.11 7.05
CA PHE A 180 -18.20 -32.63 5.78
C PHE A 180 -18.68 -31.76 4.63
N SER A 181 -17.76 -31.22 3.84
CA SER A 181 -18.08 -30.54 2.59
C SER A 181 -18.22 -31.54 1.47
N GLY A 182 -19.23 -31.37 0.61
CA GLY A 182 -19.32 -32.11 -0.66
C GLY A 182 -18.33 -31.64 -1.72
N ILE A 183 -17.51 -30.63 -1.41
CA ILE A 183 -16.54 -30.00 -2.32
C ILE A 183 -15.15 -30.24 -1.74
N SER A 184 -14.15 -30.45 -2.60
CA SER A 184 -12.75 -30.72 -2.23
C SER A 184 -12.03 -29.53 -1.56
N TYR A 185 -12.59 -28.33 -1.65
CA TYR A 185 -12.06 -27.10 -1.04
C TYR A 185 -13.15 -26.40 -0.23
N THR A 186 -12.78 -25.92 0.96
CA THR A 186 -13.68 -25.19 1.86
C THR A 186 -13.15 -23.80 2.19
N PRO A 187 -14.01 -22.77 2.22
CA PRO A 187 -13.59 -21.45 2.66
C PRO A 187 -13.32 -21.44 4.18
N ALA A 188 -12.26 -20.74 4.60
CA ALA A 188 -11.90 -20.61 6.00
C ALA A 188 -13.01 -19.89 6.80
N THR A 189 -13.51 -20.55 7.84
CA THR A 189 -14.57 -20.02 8.72
C THR A 189 -14.00 -19.40 9.99
N VAL A 190 -12.89 -19.95 10.50
CA VAL A 190 -12.26 -19.53 11.75
C VAL A 190 -10.95 -18.83 11.46
N MET A 191 -10.71 -17.69 12.10
CA MET A 191 -9.43 -16.99 12.01
C MET A 191 -8.31 -17.85 12.65
N PRO A 192 -7.13 -17.98 12.01
CA PRO A 192 -6.01 -18.68 12.63
C PRO A 192 -5.51 -17.91 13.87
N SER A 193 -4.98 -18.63 14.86
CA SER A 193 -4.47 -18.03 16.11
C SER A 193 -3.29 -17.09 15.88
N THR A 194 -2.45 -17.38 14.88
CA THR A 194 -1.27 -16.59 14.51
C THR A 194 -1.61 -15.14 14.14
N LEU A 195 -2.81 -14.88 13.63
CA LEU A 195 -3.24 -13.54 13.24
C LEU A 195 -3.62 -12.67 14.44
N LYS A 196 -3.76 -13.27 15.62
CA LYS A 196 -3.97 -12.55 16.89
C LYS A 196 -2.65 -12.15 17.56
N GLU A 197 -1.53 -12.74 17.14
CA GLU A 197 -0.22 -12.42 17.69
C GLU A 197 0.25 -11.07 17.15
N ALA A 198 0.79 -10.24 18.04
CA ALA A 198 1.36 -8.95 17.65
C ALA A 198 2.69 -9.15 16.91
N PRO A 199 3.05 -8.29 15.94
CA PRO A 199 4.32 -8.38 15.25
C PRO A 199 5.51 -8.13 16.19
N ILE A 200 6.65 -8.74 15.86
CA ILE A 200 7.91 -8.56 16.59
C ILE A 200 8.36 -7.09 16.42
N LYS A 201 8.52 -6.39 17.54
CA LYS A 201 9.01 -5.00 17.54
C LYS A 201 10.54 -5.00 17.53
N ILE A 202 11.13 -4.47 16.45
CA ILE A 202 12.59 -4.36 16.30
C ILE A 202 13.13 -3.14 17.07
N ARG A 203 12.35 -2.05 17.12
CA ARG A 203 12.66 -0.83 17.86
C ARG A 203 11.41 -0.31 18.53
N GLU A 204 11.57 0.23 19.72
CA GLU A 204 10.48 0.93 20.40
C GLU A 204 10.28 2.28 19.72
N VAL A 205 9.11 2.44 19.10
CA VAL A 205 8.69 3.73 18.54
C VAL A 205 7.94 4.49 19.61
N GLU A 206 8.43 5.68 19.97
CA GLU A 206 7.75 6.59 20.87
C GLU A 206 6.40 6.98 20.26
N LYS A 207 5.30 6.68 20.95
CA LYS A 207 3.94 7.03 20.49
C LYS A 207 3.67 8.53 20.57
N MET A 208 4.33 9.21 21.50
CA MET A 208 4.22 10.64 21.75
C MET A 208 5.65 11.21 21.89
N PRO A 209 5.94 12.37 21.30
CA PRO A 209 7.25 12.99 21.43
C PRO A 209 7.50 13.49 22.85
N HIS A 210 8.75 13.45 23.28
CA HIS A 210 9.17 14.04 24.56
C HIS A 210 8.90 15.56 24.59
N GLU A 211 8.38 16.08 25.70
CA GLU A 211 7.94 17.47 25.86
C GLU A 211 9.06 18.49 25.57
N GLY A 212 10.29 18.14 25.97
CA GLY A 212 11.51 18.91 25.71
C GLY A 212 11.85 19.13 24.22
N LYS A 213 11.19 18.41 23.29
CA LYS A 213 11.34 18.58 21.83
C LYS A 213 10.40 19.63 21.24
N SER A 214 9.54 20.24 22.05
CA SER A 214 8.69 21.35 21.61
C SER A 214 9.52 22.60 21.33
N TYR A 215 8.98 23.53 20.52
CA TYR A 215 9.66 24.78 20.15
C TYR A 215 9.86 25.73 21.36
N ASN A 216 8.95 25.66 22.34
CA ASN A 216 9.04 26.41 23.59
C ASN A 216 8.90 25.46 24.79
N PRO A 217 9.92 24.64 25.06
CA PRO A 217 9.87 23.67 26.14
C PRO A 217 10.06 24.37 27.49
N SER A 218 9.58 23.74 28.57
CA SER A 218 10.02 24.14 29.90
C SER A 218 11.52 23.85 30.05
N PHE A 219 12.24 24.68 30.80
CA PHE A 219 13.68 24.50 31.02
C PHE A 219 14.00 23.13 31.61
N ASP A 220 13.17 22.66 32.55
CA ASP A 220 13.35 21.35 33.19
C ASP A 220 13.12 20.21 32.19
N SER A 221 12.03 20.25 31.40
CA SER A 221 11.75 19.25 30.37
C SER A 221 12.86 19.17 29.31
N TRP A 222 13.43 20.32 28.92
CA TRP A 222 14.55 20.38 27.98
C TRP A 222 15.85 19.83 28.58
N LYS A 223 16.20 20.23 29.80
CA LYS A 223 17.37 19.73 30.52
C LYS A 223 17.30 18.21 30.71
N ASN A 224 16.12 17.70 31.09
CA ASN A 224 15.89 16.28 31.28
C ASN A 224 16.06 15.50 29.97
N LEU A 225 15.58 16.04 28.84
CA LEU A 225 15.80 15.46 27.52
C LEU A 225 17.28 15.35 27.18
N ILE A 226 18.04 16.44 27.37
CA ILE A 226 19.48 16.47 27.08
C ILE A 226 20.24 15.46 27.95
N ASN A 227 19.95 15.41 29.25
CA ASN A 227 20.63 14.48 30.15
C ASN A 227 20.35 13.02 29.77
N LEU A 228 19.12 12.72 29.35
CA LEU A 228 18.71 11.40 28.88
C LEU A 228 19.50 11.02 27.61
N GLU A 229 19.52 11.90 26.60
CA GLU A 229 20.25 11.65 25.36
C GLU A 229 21.77 11.55 25.61
N PHE A 230 22.31 12.41 26.45
CA PHE A 230 23.71 12.35 26.88
C PHE A 230 24.07 11.01 27.52
N SER A 231 23.23 10.50 28.44
CA SER A 231 23.46 9.19 29.08
C SER A 231 23.46 8.02 28.08
N LYS A 232 22.73 8.15 26.95
CA LYS A 232 22.71 7.16 25.87
C LYS A 232 23.95 7.23 24.98
N GLU A 233 24.48 8.43 24.73
CA GLU A 233 25.64 8.64 23.86
C GLU A 233 26.98 8.42 24.59
N LEU A 234 27.07 8.75 25.88
CA LEU A 234 28.27 8.57 26.70
C LEU A 234 28.93 7.19 26.56
N PRO A 235 28.23 6.04 26.74
CA PRO A 235 28.86 4.73 26.61
C PRO A 235 29.36 4.43 25.19
N LYS A 236 28.75 5.02 24.16
CA LYS A 236 29.20 4.84 22.76
C LYS A 236 30.48 5.62 22.51
N GLU A 237 30.58 6.84 23.03
CA GLU A 237 31.81 7.64 22.95
C GLU A 237 32.95 7.01 23.76
N GLU A 238 32.66 6.47 24.95
CA GLU A 238 33.67 5.70 25.71
C GLU A 238 34.15 4.46 24.95
N GLN A 239 33.25 3.74 24.29
CA GLN A 239 33.62 2.59 23.45
C GLN A 239 34.48 3.03 22.27
N ARG A 240 34.13 4.15 21.61
CA ARG A 240 34.93 4.73 20.54
C ARG A 240 36.33 5.09 21.01
N GLN A 241 36.47 5.75 22.16
CA GLN A 241 37.75 6.10 22.76
C GLN A 241 38.58 4.85 23.09
N LYS A 242 37.98 3.83 23.73
CA LYS A 242 38.65 2.56 24.02
C LYS A 242 39.18 1.86 22.77
N LEU A 243 38.43 1.91 21.66
CA LEU A 243 38.89 1.36 20.39
C LEU A 243 40.06 2.14 19.80
N LEU A 244 40.04 3.47 19.88
CA LEU A 244 41.15 4.32 19.44
C LEU A 244 42.40 4.08 20.29
N GLU A 245 42.29 4.10 21.62
CA GLU A 245 43.39 3.79 22.54
C GLU A 245 43.98 2.40 22.27
N HIS A 246 43.13 1.42 21.97
CA HIS A 246 43.56 0.07 21.61
C HIS A 246 44.32 0.04 20.27
N GLN A 247 43.87 0.81 19.27
CA GLN A 247 44.56 0.94 17.99
C GLN A 247 45.92 1.62 18.14
N GLU A 248 45.98 2.73 18.88
CA GLU A 248 47.24 3.42 19.19
C GLU A 248 48.22 2.52 19.93
N LYS A 249 47.73 1.73 20.89
CA LYS A 249 48.55 0.74 21.59
C LYS A 249 49.10 -0.33 20.64
N ILE A 250 48.29 -0.82 19.70
CA ILE A 250 48.76 -1.77 18.68
C ILE A 250 49.82 -1.12 17.79
N GLN A 251 49.59 0.12 17.34
CA GLN A 251 50.54 0.84 16.50
C GLN A 251 51.88 1.04 17.21
N TYR A 252 51.85 1.44 18.48
CA TYR A 252 53.06 1.56 19.30
C TYR A 252 53.79 0.22 19.45
N LEU A 253 53.05 -0.89 19.65
CA LEU A 253 53.65 -2.22 19.71
C LEU A 253 54.29 -2.65 18.37
N ILE A 254 53.67 -2.30 17.24
CA ILE A 254 54.24 -2.58 15.92
C ILE A 254 55.54 -1.81 15.74
N GLU A 255 55.54 -0.50 16.01
CA GLU A 255 56.73 0.36 15.85
C GLU A 255 57.89 -0.09 16.76
N THR A 256 57.58 -0.44 18.01
CA THR A 256 58.59 -0.91 18.97
C THR A 256 59.11 -2.32 18.65
N LEU A 257 58.29 -3.22 18.11
CA LEU A 257 58.74 -4.56 17.70
C LEU A 257 59.57 -4.51 16.40
N GLU A 258 59.14 -3.74 15.41
CA GLU A 258 59.88 -3.55 14.15
C GLU A 258 61.28 -2.96 14.39
N SER A 259 61.38 -2.01 15.33
CA SER A 259 62.68 -1.45 15.75
C SER A 259 63.62 -2.51 16.35
N ASN A 260 63.10 -3.46 17.13
CA ASN A 260 63.91 -4.51 17.76
C ASN A 260 64.33 -5.62 16.79
N GLU A 261 63.53 -5.94 15.77
CA GLU A 261 63.91 -6.94 14.75
C GLU A 261 65.07 -6.47 13.85
N ILE A 262 65.16 -5.17 13.56
CA ILE A 262 66.24 -4.59 12.74
C ILE A 262 67.60 -4.65 13.45
N ASP A 263 67.62 -4.57 14.78
CA ASP A 263 68.84 -4.61 15.58
C ASP A 263 69.44 -6.03 15.68
N ASP A 264 68.62 -7.08 15.69
CA ASP A 264 69.08 -8.47 15.80
C ASP A 264 69.63 -9.04 14.46
N ASP A 265 69.08 -8.61 13.31
CA ASP A 265 69.60 -8.98 11.99
C ASP A 265 71.00 -8.37 11.70
N SER A 266 71.32 -7.26 12.37
CA SER A 266 72.60 -6.56 12.23
C SER A 266 73.76 -7.27 12.97
N LYS A 267 73.46 -8.17 13.91
CA LYS A 267 74.46 -8.82 14.77
C LYS A 267 74.94 -10.18 14.24
N CYS A 268 74.22 -10.79 13.30
CA CYS A 268 74.56 -12.12 12.76
C CYS A 268 75.50 -12.10 11.53
N GLN A 269 75.85 -10.93 10.97
CA GLN A 269 76.75 -10.84 9.80
C GLN A 269 78.21 -10.48 10.12
N SER A 270 78.59 -10.24 11.38
CA SER A 270 79.93 -9.73 11.72
C SER A 270 80.93 -10.77 12.26
N THR A 271 80.65 -12.07 12.20
CA THR A 271 81.55 -13.13 12.70
C THR A 271 81.88 -14.17 11.63
N GLN A 272 82.50 -13.74 10.53
CA GLN A 272 83.29 -14.61 9.64
C GLN A 272 84.46 -13.79 9.06
N GLN A 273 85.55 -13.69 9.82
CA GLN A 273 86.92 -13.48 9.32
C GLN A 273 87.85 -14.37 10.12
#